data_AF-A0A3D0NMK3-F1
#
_entry.id   AF-A0A3D0NMK3-F1
#
_cell.length_a   1.000
_cell.length_b   1.000
_cell.length_c   1.000
_cell.angle_alpha   90.00
_cell.angle_beta   90.00
_cell.angle_gamma   90.00
#
_symmetry.space_group_name_H-M   'P 1'
#
loop_
_entity.id
_entity.type
_entity.pdbx_description
1 polymer ?
#
loop_
_entity_poly.entity_id
_entity_poly.type
_entity_poly.pdbx_seq_one_letter_code
_entity_poly.pdbx_strand_id
1 'polypeptide(L)'
;MSYDNFLGDQLLGSLGEPRIATGSSHLDFAARAHLSLVPDPIDLTAASTDEDQWQERALCAQTDPEAFFPEKGGSTREAKRICLGCEVRDSCLEYALANDERFGIWGGLSERERRRLKRGIV
;
A
#
# COMPACT_ATOMS: atom_id res chain seq x y z
N MET A 1 -20.88 0.47 -54.50
CA MET A 1 -20.79 1.86 -54.98
C MET A 1 -19.48 2.43 -54.46
N SER A 2 -18.47 2.54 -55.33
CA SER A 2 -18.11 3.77 -56.08
C SER A 2 -17.49 4.80 -55.12
N TYR A 3 -16.16 4.85 -55.00
CA TYR A 3 -15.18 5.50 -55.90
C TYR A 3 -15.33 7.03 -55.97
N ASP A 4 -14.23 7.67 -55.55
CA ASP A 4 -13.67 8.95 -55.95
C ASP A 4 -14.40 10.25 -55.56
N ASN A 5 -13.63 11.20 -55.01
CA ASN A 5 -13.09 12.33 -55.79
C ASN A 5 -12.17 13.15 -54.86
N PHE A 6 -10.88 13.34 -55.13
CA PHE A 6 -10.25 14.01 -56.27
C PHE A 6 -10.47 15.53 -56.23
N LEU A 7 -9.45 16.27 -55.80
CA LEU A 7 -9.12 17.66 -56.11
C LEU A 7 -7.81 17.94 -55.38
N GLY A 8 -6.66 18.07 -56.03
CA GLY A 8 -6.33 18.92 -57.17
C GLY A 8 -5.12 19.72 -56.67
N ASP A 9 -3.91 19.30 -57.00
CA ASP A 9 -3.14 19.72 -58.18
C ASP A 9 -2.76 21.21 -58.16
N GLN A 10 -1.55 21.44 -58.68
CA GLN A 10 -0.92 22.70 -59.06
C GLN A 10 0.03 23.34 -58.02
N LEU A 11 1.35 23.22 -58.22
CA LEU A 11 2.19 24.03 -59.16
C LEU A 11 2.26 25.49 -58.67
N LEU A 12 3.37 26.22 -58.61
CA LEU A 12 4.72 26.09 -59.15
C LEU A 12 5.50 27.28 -58.58
N GLY A 13 6.78 27.08 -58.22
CA GLY A 13 7.85 28.07 -58.46
C GLY A 13 7.99 29.25 -57.49
N SER A 14 9.14 29.33 -56.83
CA SER A 14 10.10 30.39 -57.18
C SER A 14 11.49 30.04 -56.65
N LEU A 15 12.46 30.10 -57.56
CA LEU A 15 13.89 29.99 -57.29
C LEU A 15 14.36 31.25 -56.57
N GLY A 16 15.08 31.08 -55.47
CA GLY A 16 15.82 32.13 -54.77
C GLY A 16 17.16 31.57 -54.28
N GLU A 17 18.21 31.74 -55.07
CA GLU A 17 19.62 31.62 -54.66
C GLU A 17 20.04 32.87 -53.83
N PRO A 18 21.26 32.96 -53.26
CA PRO A 18 21.90 32.01 -52.36
C PRO A 18 22.56 32.75 -51.13
N ARG A 19 22.75 32.01 -50.01
CA ARG A 19 23.81 32.13 -48.95
C ARG A 19 24.28 33.54 -48.51
N ILE A 20 24.21 33.83 -47.20
CA ILE A 20 25.36 34.27 -46.37
C ILE A 20 25.18 33.88 -44.88
N ALA A 21 26.12 33.04 -44.44
CA ALA A 21 26.90 33.04 -43.20
C ALA A 21 26.31 32.69 -41.82
N THR A 22 27.10 31.79 -41.19
CA THR A 22 27.51 31.78 -39.79
C THR A 22 26.56 31.18 -38.76
N GLY A 23 27.01 30.07 -38.18
CA GLY A 23 26.95 29.91 -36.74
C GLY A 23 26.53 28.54 -36.24
N SER A 24 27.47 27.88 -35.58
CA SER A 24 27.24 26.95 -34.46
C SER A 24 26.78 25.53 -34.78
N SER A 25 27.81 24.70 -35.03
CA SER A 25 28.14 23.52 -34.22
C SER A 25 26.97 22.84 -33.49
N HIS A 26 26.51 21.72 -34.03
CA HIS A 26 26.43 20.51 -33.22
C HIS A 26 26.58 19.30 -34.13
N LEU A 27 27.68 18.57 -33.94
CA LEU A 27 27.92 17.30 -34.59
C LEU A 27 26.92 16.29 -34.02
N ASP A 28 26.00 15.80 -34.86
CA ASP A 28 25.15 14.66 -34.57
C ASP A 28 26.00 13.39 -34.50
N PHE A 29 26.57 13.16 -33.32
CA PHE A 29 27.31 11.94 -33.00
C PHE A 29 26.45 11.05 -32.11
N ALA A 30 26.00 9.94 -32.71
CA ALA A 30 25.49 8.76 -32.02
C ALA A 30 24.17 8.93 -31.24
N ALA A 31 23.05 8.87 -31.95
CA ALA A 31 21.79 8.37 -31.40
C ALA A 31 21.94 6.87 -31.05
N ARG A 32 22.67 6.59 -29.98
CA ARG A 32 22.68 5.31 -29.28
C ARG A 32 21.93 5.55 -27.98
N ALA A 33 20.62 5.76 -28.09
CA ALA A 33 19.75 5.87 -26.93
C ALA A 33 19.83 4.53 -26.18
N HIS A 34 20.58 4.54 -25.09
CA HIS A 34 20.72 3.42 -24.18
C HIS A 34 19.33 3.09 -23.63
N LEU A 35 18.86 1.87 -23.90
CA LEU A 35 17.66 1.32 -23.28
C LEU A 35 17.91 1.26 -21.77
N SER A 36 17.36 2.23 -21.04
CA SER A 36 17.36 2.20 -19.58
C SER A 36 16.32 1.16 -19.17
N LEU A 37 16.76 -0.07 -18.88
CA LEU A 37 16.00 -0.99 -18.06
C LEU A 37 16.05 -0.46 -16.63
N VAL A 38 15.29 0.60 -16.36
CA VAL A 38 14.86 0.86 -14.99
C VAL A 38 13.82 -0.22 -14.74
N PRO A 39 14.07 -1.22 -13.87
CA PRO A 39 12.95 -1.98 -13.35
C PRO A 39 12.04 -0.95 -12.69
N ASP A 40 10.80 -0.84 -13.18
CA ASP A 40 9.75 -0.10 -12.47
C ASP A 40 9.88 -0.45 -10.99
N PRO A 41 9.86 0.53 -10.06
CA PRO A 41 9.90 0.21 -8.65
C PRO A 41 8.69 -0.68 -8.38
N ILE A 42 8.94 -1.99 -8.31
CA ILE A 42 7.96 -2.99 -7.94
C ILE A 42 7.37 -2.46 -6.65
N ASP A 43 6.05 -2.29 -6.65
CA ASP A 43 5.28 -1.70 -5.59
C ASP A 43 5.56 -2.41 -4.25
N LEU A 44 6.53 -1.91 -3.51
CA LEU A 44 6.93 -2.37 -2.18
C LEU A 44 5.86 -2.06 -1.12
N THR A 45 4.73 -1.48 -1.51
CA THR A 45 3.64 -1.13 -0.60
C THR A 45 2.50 -2.15 -0.57
N ALA A 46 2.48 -3.13 -1.49
CA ALA A 46 1.42 -4.14 -1.59
C ALA A 46 1.75 -5.52 -1.01
N ALA A 47 2.90 -5.69 -0.36
CA ALA A 47 3.25 -6.91 0.36
C ALA A 47 2.80 -6.83 1.83
N SER A 48 1.56 -6.42 2.09
CA SER A 48 0.91 -6.83 3.33
C SER A 48 0.60 -8.31 3.15
N THR A 49 1.50 -9.16 3.62
CA THR A 49 1.33 -10.61 3.68
C THR A 49 -0.07 -10.95 4.20
N ASP A 50 -0.72 -12.03 3.75
CA ASP A 50 -2.03 -12.45 4.26
C ASP A 50 -2.09 -12.57 5.80
N GLU A 51 -0.92 -12.66 6.45
CA GLU A 51 -0.74 -12.53 7.89
C GLU A 51 -1.25 -11.19 8.44
N ASP A 52 -1.10 -10.06 7.73
CA ASP A 52 -1.51 -8.72 8.16
C ASP A 52 -3.03 -8.49 8.18
N GLN A 53 -3.81 -9.33 7.47
CA GLN A 53 -5.28 -9.22 7.38
C GLN A 53 -6.01 -9.97 8.50
N TRP A 54 -5.31 -10.45 9.53
CA TRP A 54 -5.93 -11.14 10.67
C TRP A 54 -7.04 -10.32 11.35
N GLN A 55 -6.95 -8.99 11.27
CA GLN A 55 -7.90 -8.05 11.86
C GLN A 55 -9.31 -8.20 11.25
N GLU A 56 -9.41 -8.51 9.96
CA GLU A 56 -10.69 -8.68 9.25
C GLU A 56 -11.42 -9.96 9.69
N ARG A 57 -10.68 -10.97 10.13
CA ARG A 57 -11.19 -12.25 10.63
C ARG A 57 -11.44 -12.23 12.14
N ALA A 58 -11.17 -11.11 12.80
CA ALA A 58 -11.33 -11.00 14.24
C ALA A 58 -12.81 -11.03 14.65
N LEU A 59 -13.16 -11.97 15.53
CA LEU A 59 -14.53 -12.12 16.03
C LEU A 59 -14.99 -10.88 16.80
N CYS A 60 -14.06 -10.15 17.42
CA CYS A 60 -14.37 -8.94 18.18
C CYS A 60 -15.03 -7.85 17.33
N ALA A 61 -14.69 -7.75 16.03
CA ALA A 61 -15.29 -6.79 15.10
C ALA A 61 -16.79 -7.06 14.83
N GLN A 62 -17.27 -8.28 15.14
CA GLN A 62 -18.67 -8.69 14.99
C GLN A 62 -19.48 -8.55 16.29
N THR A 63 -18.85 -8.05 17.35
CA THR A 63 -19.44 -7.91 18.69
C THR A 63 -19.38 -6.47 19.17
N ASP A 64 -19.92 -6.20 20.35
CA ASP A 64 -19.88 -4.86 20.93
C ASP A 64 -18.43 -4.42 21.26
N PRO A 65 -17.90 -3.36 20.62
CA PRO A 65 -16.55 -2.87 20.89
C PRO A 65 -16.39 -2.31 22.31
N GLU A 66 -17.46 -1.83 22.96
CA GLU A 66 -17.36 -1.29 24.33
C GLU A 66 -16.97 -2.36 25.35
N ALA A 67 -17.32 -3.62 25.09
CA ALA A 67 -16.93 -4.75 25.94
C ALA A 67 -15.40 -4.96 25.97
N PHE A 68 -14.69 -4.60 24.89
CA PHE A 68 -13.24 -4.75 24.77
C PHE A 68 -12.47 -3.58 25.37
N PHE A 69 -13.11 -2.42 25.51
CA PHE A 69 -12.54 -1.19 26.10
C PHE A 69 -13.35 -0.74 27.33
N PRO A 70 -13.40 -1.55 28.40
CA PRO A 70 -14.17 -1.19 29.59
C PRO A 70 -13.60 0.05 30.28
N GLU A 71 -14.49 0.90 30.76
CA GLU A 71 -14.14 2.01 31.65
C GLU A 71 -13.48 1.50 32.95
N LYS A 72 -12.89 2.42 33.74
CA LYS A 72 -12.17 2.08 34.99
C LYS A 72 -13.06 1.25 35.94
N GLY A 73 -12.86 -0.07 35.97
CA GLY A 73 -13.61 -1.00 36.81
C GLY A 73 -14.70 -1.82 36.10
N GLY A 74 -14.87 -1.67 34.79
CA GLY A 74 -15.80 -2.47 33.99
C GLY A 74 -15.42 -3.96 33.91
N SER A 75 -16.41 -4.79 33.59
CA SER A 75 -16.23 -6.23 33.48
C SER A 75 -15.45 -6.60 32.22
N THR A 76 -14.31 -7.27 32.40
CA THR A 76 -13.50 -7.82 31.28
C THR A 76 -13.91 -9.25 30.91
N ARG A 77 -14.86 -9.84 31.64
CA ARG A 77 -15.19 -11.27 31.53
C ARG A 77 -15.86 -11.62 30.19
N GLU A 78 -16.67 -10.70 29.67
CA GLU A 78 -17.38 -10.86 28.41
C GLU A 78 -16.40 -10.90 27.23
N ALA A 79 -15.59 -9.85 27.08
CA ALA A 79 -14.57 -9.76 26.04
C ALA A 79 -13.60 -10.94 26.07
N LYS A 80 -13.17 -11.39 27.26
CA LYS A 80 -12.32 -12.58 27.38
C LYS A 80 -12.98 -13.83 26.80
N ARG A 81 -14.28 -14.03 27.04
CA ARG A 81 -15.02 -15.19 26.51
C ARG A 81 -15.10 -15.14 24.99
N ILE A 82 -15.34 -13.95 24.42
CA ILE A 82 -15.38 -13.76 22.96
C ILE A 82 -14.00 -14.05 22.37
N CYS A 83 -12.92 -13.51 22.96
CA CYS A 83 -11.56 -13.79 22.51
C CYS A 83 -11.21 -15.28 22.55
N LEU A 84 -11.73 -16.06 23.51
CA LEU A 84 -11.44 -17.50 23.59
C LEU A 84 -11.96 -18.28 22.38
N GLY A 85 -13.03 -17.82 21.73
CA GLY A 85 -13.59 -18.42 20.52
C GLY A 85 -13.06 -17.81 19.20
N CYS A 86 -12.12 -16.87 19.28
CA CYS A 86 -11.57 -16.20 18.10
C CYS A 86 -10.40 -16.99 17.51
N GLU A 87 -10.42 -17.24 16.20
CA GLU A 87 -9.37 -17.99 15.49
C GLU A 87 -8.05 -17.22 15.40
N VAL A 88 -8.09 -15.88 15.32
CA VAL A 88 -6.91 -15.01 15.20
C VAL A 88 -6.36 -14.55 16.56
N ARG A 89 -6.68 -15.26 17.65
CA ARG A 89 -6.31 -14.86 19.00
C ARG A 89 -4.79 -14.73 19.18
N ASP A 90 -4.02 -15.65 18.60
CA ASP A 90 -2.57 -15.69 18.76
C ASP A 90 -1.90 -14.54 18.01
N SER A 91 -2.28 -14.30 16.74
CA SER A 91 -1.83 -13.15 15.95
C SER A 91 -2.21 -11.81 16.61
N CYS A 92 -3.43 -11.72 17.16
CA CYS A 92 -3.90 -10.54 17.90
C CYS A 92 -3.06 -10.28 19.16
N LEU A 93 -2.68 -11.34 19.88
CA LEU A 93 -1.83 -11.21 21.07
C LEU A 93 -0.42 -10.77 20.70
N GLU A 94 0.17 -11.38 19.67
CA GLU A 94 1.50 -11.04 19.19
C GLU A 94 1.57 -9.58 18.75
N TYR A 95 0.58 -9.12 17.99
CA TYR A 95 0.45 -7.71 17.61
C TYR A 95 0.39 -6.79 18.84
N ALA A 96 -0.42 -7.14 19.84
CA ALA A 96 -0.55 -6.32 21.06
C ALA A 96 0.72 -6.27 21.89
N LEU A 97 1.52 -7.34 21.89
CA LEU A 97 2.81 -7.38 22.58
C LEU A 97 3.89 -6.60 21.81
N ALA A 98 3.90 -6.72 20.48
CA ALA A 98 4.83 -6.00 19.61
C ALA A 98 4.61 -4.48 19.64
N ASN A 99 3.34 -4.04 19.60
CA ASN A 99 2.96 -2.62 19.59
C ASN A 99 2.77 -2.02 21.00
N ASP A 100 2.98 -2.82 22.06
CA ASP A 100 2.77 -2.44 23.46
C ASP A 100 1.39 -1.81 23.72
N GLU A 101 0.34 -2.43 23.18
CA GLU A 101 -1.01 -1.87 23.29
C GLU A 101 -1.45 -1.74 24.75
N ARG A 102 -1.75 -0.50 25.16
CA ARG A 102 -1.88 -0.14 26.58
C ARG A 102 -3.29 -0.24 27.12
N PHE A 103 -4.28 -0.35 26.25
CA PHE A 103 -5.69 -0.38 26.64
C PHE A 103 -6.41 -1.59 26.04
N GLY A 104 -7.54 -1.94 26.66
CA GLY A 104 -8.44 -2.97 26.18
C GLY A 104 -7.94 -4.43 26.30
N ILE A 105 -8.80 -5.34 25.83
CA ILE A 105 -8.57 -6.78 25.81
C ILE A 105 -8.03 -7.19 24.44
N TRP A 106 -6.87 -7.85 24.44
CA TRP A 106 -6.19 -8.33 23.23
C TRP A 106 -5.79 -9.78 23.43
N GLY A 107 -6.07 -10.64 22.45
CA GLY A 107 -5.74 -12.06 22.54
C GLY A 107 -6.31 -12.80 23.76
N GLY A 108 -7.41 -12.28 24.36
CA GLY A 108 -7.99 -12.83 25.60
C GLY A 108 -7.29 -12.38 26.89
N LEU A 109 -6.33 -11.47 26.81
CA LEU A 109 -5.60 -10.92 27.95
C LEU A 109 -5.92 -9.44 28.15
N SER A 110 -6.13 -9.06 29.40
CA SER A 110 -6.25 -7.65 29.79
C SER A 110 -4.89 -6.95 29.82
N GLU A 111 -4.90 -5.61 29.78
CA GLU A 111 -3.71 -4.78 29.97
C GLU A 111 -2.85 -5.23 31.17
N ARG A 112 -3.47 -5.49 32.32
CA ARG A 112 -2.77 -5.94 33.53
C ARG A 112 -2.09 -7.30 33.35
N GLU A 113 -2.72 -8.21 32.62
CA GLU A 113 -2.17 -9.55 32.35
C GLU A 113 -1.04 -9.49 31.32
N ARG A 114 -1.21 -8.71 30.23
CA ARG A 114 -0.13 -8.49 29.24
C ARG A 114 1.10 -7.87 29.89
N ARG A 115 0.92 -6.89 30.78
CA ARG A 115 2.02 -6.30 31.56
C ARG A 115 2.70 -7.28 32.51
N ARG A 116 2.02 -8.32 32.99
CA ARG A 116 2.62 -9.37 33.82
C ARG A 116 3.45 -10.32 32.95
N LEU A 117 2.90 -10.74 31.81
CA LEU A 117 3.59 -11.54 30.79
C LEU A 117 4.88 -10.87 30.29
N LYS A 118 4.81 -9.58 29.90
CA LYS A 118 5.99 -8.82 29.45
C LYS A 118 7.09 -8.71 30.51
N ARG A 119 6.73 -8.78 31.80
CA ARG A 119 7.66 -8.73 32.93
C ARG A 119 8.15 -10.13 33.37
N GLY A 120 7.69 -11.20 32.75
CA GLY A 120 8.01 -12.58 33.15
C GLY A 120 7.44 -12.96 34.52
N ILE A 121 6.44 -12.22 35.01
CA ILE A 121 5.76 -12.50 36.28
C ILE A 121 4.52 -13.33 35.93
N VAL A 122 4.70 -14.65 35.83
CA VAL A 122 3.61 -15.62 35.60
C VAL A 122 3.07 -16.12 36.92
#